data_AF-A0A081N718-F1
#
_entry.id   AF-A0A081N718-F1
#
_cell.length_a   1.000
_cell.length_b   1.000
_cell.length_c   1.000
_cell.angle_alpha   90.00
_cell.angle_beta   90.00
_cell.angle_gamma   90.00
#
_symmetry.space_group_name_H-M   'P 1'
#
loop_
_entity.id
_entity.type
_entity.pdbx_description
1 polymer ?
#
loop_
_entity_poly.entity_id
_entity_poly.type
_entity_poly.pdbx_seq_one_letter_code
_entity_poly.pdbx_strand_id
1 'polypeptide(L)'
;MLAEKTVVTLNADDVIARAIKNTGFKDFGTEPFREGLDALVKTYDNLIKDPAGRKECRNRVIRLLETRLRWEQSYRQIPDIGKQDIKAPVFVTGLPRSGTSALLNLLAAAPENRAPLQWEIQFPYVFPSSQPGDEDPRYPFLVQALASEEFKDFQKIHYIDADTPEECVMLHAFAFDGAQLGFEGLFEPYGSWFKSRNLESLYRHEKKQLQMLNWRNPGKQWLLKAPSHM
;
A
#
# COMPACT_ATOMS: atom_id res chain seq x y z
N MET A 1 12.46 -25.26 -33.21
CA MET A 1 12.82 -23.89 -32.84
C MET A 1 12.35 -23.67 -31.41
N LEU A 2 13.28 -23.69 -30.44
CA LEU A 2 12.97 -23.36 -29.06
C LEU A 2 12.66 -21.86 -29.03
N ALA A 3 11.43 -21.49 -28.68
CA ALA A 3 11.09 -20.09 -28.44
C ALA A 3 12.08 -19.54 -27.41
N GLU A 4 12.77 -18.44 -27.74
CA GLU A 4 13.54 -17.67 -26.77
C GLU A 4 12.61 -17.39 -25.58
N LYS A 5 12.88 -18.05 -24.45
CA LYS A 5 12.20 -17.73 -23.20
C LYS A 5 12.56 -16.28 -22.91
N THR A 6 11.65 -15.35 -23.16
CA THR A 6 11.82 -13.94 -22.77
C THR A 6 12.15 -13.92 -21.28
N VAL A 7 13.40 -13.67 -20.93
CA VAL A 7 13.82 -13.62 -19.53
C VAL A 7 13.21 -12.36 -18.94
N VAL A 8 12.21 -12.54 -18.08
CA VAL A 8 11.60 -11.46 -17.33
C VAL A 8 12.55 -11.13 -16.16
N THR A 9 13.44 -10.16 -16.33
CA THR A 9 14.33 -9.72 -15.25
C THR A 9 13.55 -9.08 -14.11
N LEU A 10 13.85 -9.49 -12.88
CA LEU A 10 13.38 -8.91 -11.63
C LEU A 10 14.60 -8.31 -10.93
N ASN A 11 14.86 -7.03 -11.16
CA ASN A 11 15.97 -6.28 -10.59
C ASN A 11 15.43 -4.92 -10.09
N ALA A 12 15.91 -4.46 -8.93
CA ALA A 12 15.47 -3.23 -8.28
C ALA A 12 15.71 -1.96 -9.13
N ASP A 13 16.87 -1.85 -9.78
CA ASP A 13 17.21 -0.71 -10.64
C ASP A 13 16.29 -0.66 -11.87
N ASP A 14 15.98 -1.82 -12.46
CA ASP A 14 15.08 -1.90 -13.63
C ASP A 14 13.66 -1.44 -13.28
N VAL A 15 13.12 -1.88 -12.13
CA VAL A 15 11.76 -1.49 -11.71
C VAL A 15 11.70 -0.03 -11.27
N ILE A 16 12.76 0.50 -10.62
CA ILE A 16 12.90 1.93 -10.32
C ILE A 16 12.91 2.74 -11.62
N ALA A 17 13.78 2.39 -12.57
CA ALA A 17 13.89 3.11 -13.84
C ALA A 17 12.56 3.11 -14.61
N ARG A 18 11.83 1.99 -14.58
CA ARG A 18 10.50 1.90 -15.18
C ARG A 18 9.47 2.77 -14.48
N ALA A 19 9.43 2.77 -13.14
CA ALA A 19 8.50 3.61 -12.38
C ALA A 19 8.77 5.11 -12.61
N ILE A 20 10.05 5.52 -12.65
CA ILE A 20 10.45 6.89 -13.01
C ILE A 20 9.98 7.23 -14.42
N LYS A 21 10.23 6.36 -15.40
CA LYS A 21 9.80 6.57 -16.78
C LYS A 21 8.28 6.71 -16.92
N ASN A 22 7.52 5.88 -16.21
CA ASN A 22 6.07 5.83 -16.32
C ASN A 22 5.38 7.00 -15.61
N THR A 23 5.99 7.56 -14.57
CA THR A 23 5.41 8.68 -13.80
C THR A 23 5.98 10.05 -14.19
N GLY A 24 7.21 10.10 -14.69
CA GLY A 24 7.98 11.34 -14.86
C GLY A 24 8.60 11.88 -13.57
N PHE A 25 8.40 11.21 -12.43
CA PHE A 25 8.92 11.64 -11.12
C PHE A 25 10.12 10.80 -10.71
N LYS A 26 11.02 11.39 -9.94
CA LYS A 26 12.27 10.75 -9.48
C LYS A 26 12.52 10.86 -7.98
N ASP A 27 11.60 11.51 -7.27
CA ASP A 27 11.71 11.76 -5.83
C ASP A 27 10.91 10.69 -5.09
N PHE A 28 11.60 9.74 -4.46
CA PHE A 28 11.00 8.68 -3.65
C PHE A 28 10.88 9.07 -2.17
N GLY A 29 11.14 10.34 -1.83
CA GLY A 29 11.08 10.83 -0.47
C GLY A 29 12.30 10.49 0.37
N THR A 30 12.21 10.83 1.66
CA THR A 30 13.32 10.73 2.62
C THR A 30 13.39 9.42 3.38
N GLU A 31 12.25 8.74 3.57
CA GLU A 31 12.22 7.47 4.30
C GLU A 31 12.89 6.37 3.45
N PRO A 32 13.73 5.51 4.05
CA PRO A 32 14.41 4.45 3.33
C PRO A 32 13.41 3.47 2.71
N PHE A 33 13.65 3.09 1.46
CA PHE A 33 12.86 2.06 0.75
C PHE A 33 13.74 1.06 -0.01
N ARG A 34 14.98 1.44 -0.32
CA ARG A 34 15.85 0.70 -1.25
C ARG A 34 16.22 -0.68 -0.73
N GLU A 35 16.65 -0.79 0.52
CA GLU A 35 17.07 -2.08 1.09
C GLU A 35 15.93 -3.12 1.08
N GLY A 36 14.71 -2.69 1.43
CA GLY A 36 13.56 -3.58 1.42
C GLY A 36 13.06 -3.91 0.03
N LEU A 37 13.15 -2.98 -0.92
CA LEU A 37 12.94 -3.26 -2.34
C LEU A 37 13.93 -4.32 -2.86
N ASP A 38 15.21 -4.19 -2.54
CA ASP A 38 16.25 -5.14 -2.95
C ASP A 38 15.97 -6.53 -2.36
N ALA A 39 15.63 -6.60 -1.06
CA ALA A 39 15.25 -7.86 -0.40
C ALA A 39 14.00 -8.50 -1.02
N LEU A 40 12.98 -7.68 -1.33
CA LEU A 40 11.71 -8.13 -1.91
C LEU A 40 11.91 -8.68 -3.32
N VAL A 41 12.60 -7.92 -4.18
CA VAL A 41 12.89 -8.32 -5.56
C VAL A 41 13.74 -9.59 -5.59
N LYS A 42 14.76 -9.68 -4.74
CA LYS A 42 15.57 -10.90 -4.60
C LYS A 42 14.76 -12.11 -4.14
N THR A 43 13.79 -11.89 -3.25
CA THR A 43 12.87 -12.95 -2.79
C THR A 43 12.02 -13.47 -3.95
N TYR A 44 11.41 -12.57 -4.73
CA TYR A 44 10.64 -12.97 -5.91
C TYR A 44 11.50 -13.62 -7.00
N ASP A 45 12.72 -13.13 -7.21
CA ASP A 45 13.63 -13.70 -8.21
C ASP A 45 14.04 -15.14 -7.84
N ASN A 46 14.24 -15.39 -6.54
CA ASN A 46 14.54 -16.72 -6.00
C ASN A 46 13.38 -17.70 -6.12
N LEU A 47 12.15 -17.25 -5.86
CA LEU A 47 10.97 -18.14 -5.80
C LEU A 47 10.27 -18.34 -7.14
N ILE A 48 10.12 -17.29 -7.93
CA ILE A 48 9.23 -17.29 -9.09
C ILE A 48 10.05 -17.55 -10.36
N LYS A 49 9.83 -18.72 -10.95
CA LYS A 49 10.60 -19.20 -12.12
C LYS A 49 9.83 -19.17 -13.42
N ASP A 50 8.50 -19.19 -13.37
CA ASP A 50 7.69 -19.13 -14.58
C ASP A 50 7.61 -17.67 -15.11
N PRO A 51 7.62 -17.46 -16.44
CA PRO A 51 7.65 -16.11 -17.00
C PRO A 51 6.42 -15.25 -16.63
N ALA A 52 5.24 -15.86 -16.48
CA ALA A 52 4.00 -15.13 -16.21
C ALA A 52 4.00 -14.58 -14.77
N GLY A 53 4.32 -15.41 -13.78
CA GLY A 53 4.45 -15.01 -12.38
C GLY A 53 5.53 -13.97 -12.17
N ARG A 54 6.67 -14.09 -12.87
CA ARG A 54 7.73 -13.06 -12.84
C ARG A 54 7.23 -11.73 -13.36
N LYS A 55 6.46 -11.74 -14.46
CA LYS A 55 5.88 -10.53 -15.05
C LYS A 55 4.91 -9.87 -14.07
N GLU A 56 4.05 -10.65 -13.42
CA GLU A 56 3.09 -10.14 -12.44
C GLU A 56 3.77 -9.56 -11.20
N CYS A 57 4.78 -10.25 -10.63
CA CYS A 57 5.55 -9.73 -9.50
C CYS A 57 6.26 -8.42 -9.88
N ARG A 58 6.86 -8.36 -11.07
CA ARG A 58 7.53 -7.14 -11.56
C ARG A 58 6.54 -6.00 -11.71
N ASN A 59 5.39 -6.25 -12.33
CA ASN A 59 4.35 -5.25 -12.51
C ASN A 59 3.80 -4.75 -11.17
N ARG A 60 3.63 -5.64 -10.17
CA ARG A 60 3.23 -5.24 -8.81
C ARG A 60 4.26 -4.30 -8.19
N VAL A 61 5.53 -4.65 -8.21
CA VAL A 61 6.61 -3.80 -7.64
C VAL A 61 6.68 -2.46 -8.35
N ILE A 62 6.56 -2.43 -9.68
CA ILE A 62 6.49 -1.18 -10.44
C ILE A 62 5.30 -0.33 -9.98
N ARG A 63 4.08 -0.90 -9.87
CA ARG A 63 2.90 -0.16 -9.40
C ARG A 63 3.10 0.43 -8.00
N LEU A 64 3.70 -0.32 -7.08
CA LEU A 64 4.03 0.18 -5.73
C LEU A 64 5.00 1.37 -5.78
N LEU A 65 6.06 1.29 -6.61
CA LEU A 65 7.02 2.38 -6.81
C LEU A 65 6.37 3.60 -7.48
N GLU A 66 5.52 3.39 -8.48
CA GLU A 66 4.78 4.46 -9.15
C GLU A 66 3.85 5.19 -8.19
N THR A 67 3.13 4.44 -7.35
CA THR A 67 2.26 5.02 -6.31
C THR A 67 3.08 5.82 -5.31
N ARG A 68 4.21 5.29 -4.83
CA ARG A 68 5.13 6.03 -3.93
C ARG A 68 5.61 7.33 -4.55
N LEU A 69 6.03 7.31 -5.82
CA LEU A 69 6.48 8.51 -6.56
C LEU A 69 5.37 9.56 -6.69
N ARG A 70 4.16 9.14 -7.05
CA ARG A 70 3.00 10.04 -7.17
C ARG A 70 2.62 10.62 -5.83
N TRP A 71 2.68 9.82 -4.78
CA TRP A 71 2.37 10.24 -3.42
C TRP A 71 3.38 11.28 -2.90
N GLU A 72 4.69 11.07 -3.05
CA GLU A 72 5.70 12.06 -2.66
C GLU A 72 5.57 13.36 -3.47
N GLN A 73 5.23 13.25 -4.76
CA GLN A 73 4.93 14.42 -5.59
C GLN A 73 3.73 15.21 -5.05
N SER A 74 2.63 14.54 -4.71
CA SER A 74 1.44 15.20 -4.15
C SER A 74 1.74 15.86 -2.81
N TYR A 75 2.48 15.17 -1.93
CA TYR A 75 2.90 15.71 -0.62
C TYR A 75 3.74 16.99 -0.76
N ARG A 76 4.62 17.04 -1.78
CA ARG A 76 5.44 18.21 -2.07
C ARG A 76 4.64 19.38 -2.64
N GLN A 77 3.65 19.10 -3.50
CA GLN A 77 2.87 20.13 -4.19
C GLN A 77 1.74 20.71 -3.34
N ILE A 78 1.31 20.01 -2.28
CA ILE A 78 0.22 20.43 -1.42
C ILE A 78 0.75 20.51 0.04
N PRO A 79 1.37 21.65 0.42
CA PRO A 79 2.01 21.80 1.74
C PRO A 79 1.07 21.61 2.93
N ASP A 80 -0.24 21.82 2.73
CA ASP A 80 -1.26 21.66 3.78
C ASP A 80 -1.46 20.20 4.21
N ILE A 81 -1.02 19.23 3.38
CA ILE A 81 -0.96 17.83 3.77
C ILE A 81 -0.03 17.66 4.97
N GLY A 82 1.20 18.20 4.90
CA GLY A 82 2.16 18.06 5.99
C GLY A 82 1.77 18.76 7.30
N LYS A 83 0.77 19.65 7.25
CA LYS A 83 0.21 20.35 8.42
C LYS A 83 -0.90 19.57 9.12
N GLN A 84 -1.38 18.48 8.54
CA GLN A 84 -2.42 17.67 9.16
C GLN A 84 -1.91 17.05 10.46
N ASP A 85 -2.73 17.15 11.51
CA ASP A 85 -2.39 16.60 12.81
C ASP A 85 -3.08 15.25 13.01
N ILE A 86 -2.29 14.23 13.29
CA ILE A 86 -2.77 12.86 13.52
C ILE A 86 -2.57 12.58 15.01
N LYS A 87 -3.64 12.80 15.79
CA LYS A 87 -3.62 12.69 17.24
C LYS A 87 -4.14 11.33 17.70
N ALA A 88 -3.37 10.69 18.57
CA ALA A 88 -3.76 9.49 19.32
C ALA A 88 -4.57 8.45 18.50
N PRO A 89 -4.06 7.97 17.35
CA PRO A 89 -4.74 6.91 16.60
C PRO A 89 -4.89 5.65 17.46
N VAL A 90 -6.01 4.96 17.31
CA VAL A 90 -6.26 3.66 17.95
C VAL A 90 -5.73 2.57 17.03
N PHE A 91 -4.81 1.76 17.54
CA PHE A 91 -4.26 0.61 16.82
C PHE A 91 -4.96 -0.67 17.26
N VAL A 92 -5.65 -1.32 16.32
CA VAL A 92 -6.18 -2.67 16.48
C VAL A 92 -5.16 -3.66 15.93
N THR A 93 -4.70 -4.57 16.75
CA THR A 93 -3.73 -5.60 16.33
C THR A 93 -4.03 -6.94 16.97
N GLY A 94 -3.39 -7.98 16.46
CA GLY A 94 -3.63 -9.37 16.84
C GLY A 94 -3.25 -10.33 15.71
N LEU A 95 -3.25 -11.63 16.03
CA LEU A 95 -2.97 -12.67 15.05
C LEU A 95 -4.07 -12.70 13.96
N PRO A 96 -3.75 -13.14 12.73
CA PRO A 96 -4.76 -13.45 11.73
C PRO A 96 -5.85 -14.36 12.32
N ARG A 97 -7.12 -14.11 11.96
CA ARG A 97 -8.29 -14.88 12.43
C ARG A 97 -8.64 -14.73 13.92
N SER A 98 -8.17 -13.67 14.58
CA SER A 98 -8.52 -13.35 15.98
C SER A 98 -9.73 -12.42 16.17
N GLY A 99 -10.43 -12.07 15.08
CA GLY A 99 -11.60 -11.17 15.14
C GLY A 99 -11.30 -9.68 15.00
N THR A 100 -10.05 -9.30 14.70
CA THR A 100 -9.65 -7.88 14.51
C THR A 100 -10.45 -7.16 13.42
N SER A 101 -10.86 -7.84 12.35
CA SER A 101 -11.70 -7.24 11.30
C SER A 101 -13.10 -6.93 11.81
N ALA A 102 -13.70 -7.81 12.63
CA ALA A 102 -14.99 -7.55 13.24
C ALA A 102 -14.90 -6.38 14.22
N LEU A 103 -13.83 -6.31 15.02
CA LEU A 103 -13.59 -5.20 15.92
C LEU A 103 -13.38 -3.86 15.18
N LEU A 104 -12.60 -3.85 14.09
CA LEU A 104 -12.40 -2.65 13.28
C LEU A 104 -13.73 -2.12 12.73
N ASN A 105 -14.55 -3.00 12.14
CA ASN A 105 -15.86 -2.62 11.60
C ASN A 105 -16.82 -2.12 12.69
N LEU A 106 -16.83 -2.76 13.87
CA LEU A 106 -17.63 -2.31 15.00
C LEU A 106 -17.22 -0.90 15.46
N LEU A 107 -15.92 -0.64 15.58
CA LEU A 107 -15.42 0.68 15.96
C LEU A 107 -15.68 1.73 14.87
N ALA A 108 -15.53 1.36 13.60
CA ALA A 108 -15.75 2.26 12.45
C ALA A 108 -17.23 2.65 12.25
N ALA A 109 -18.18 1.94 12.91
CA ALA A 109 -19.59 2.31 12.88
C ALA A 109 -19.90 3.63 13.63
N ALA A 110 -19.01 4.07 14.52
CA ALA A 110 -19.16 5.34 15.21
C ALA A 110 -18.75 6.51 14.28
N PRO A 111 -19.57 7.55 14.11
CA PRO A 111 -19.35 8.60 13.10
C PRO A 111 -18.10 9.47 13.36
N GLU A 112 -17.57 9.47 14.57
CA GLU A 112 -16.31 10.12 14.94
C GLU A 112 -15.07 9.31 14.54
N ASN A 113 -15.22 8.00 14.34
CA ASN A 113 -14.13 7.11 14.02
C ASN A 113 -13.88 7.06 12.52
N ARG A 114 -12.61 6.90 12.14
CA ARG A 114 -12.18 6.86 10.76
C ARG A 114 -11.08 5.83 10.54
N ALA A 115 -11.38 4.79 9.79
CA ALA A 115 -10.40 3.83 9.30
C ALA A 115 -10.06 4.13 7.84
N PRO A 116 -8.82 3.89 7.36
CA PRO A 116 -8.50 3.93 5.93
C PRO A 116 -9.50 3.09 5.12
N LEU A 117 -10.05 3.64 4.05
CA LEU A 117 -11.01 2.93 3.21
C LEU A 117 -10.30 2.19 2.07
N GLN A 118 -10.88 1.11 1.58
CA GLN A 118 -10.31 0.32 0.49
C GLN A 118 -9.91 1.18 -0.71
N TRP A 119 -10.78 2.08 -1.17
CA TRP A 119 -10.47 2.95 -2.30
C TRP A 119 -9.30 3.89 -2.04
N GLU A 120 -9.14 4.35 -0.79
CA GLU A 120 -8.04 5.25 -0.39
C GLU A 120 -6.71 4.51 -0.34
N ILE A 121 -6.73 3.24 0.06
CA ILE A 121 -5.55 2.40 0.05
C ILE A 121 -5.14 2.03 -1.39
N GLN A 122 -6.10 1.78 -2.28
CA GLN A 122 -5.82 1.56 -3.70
C GLN A 122 -5.26 2.83 -4.36
N PHE A 123 -5.72 3.99 -3.92
CA PHE A 123 -5.42 5.29 -4.52
C PHE A 123 -4.95 6.32 -3.47
N PRO A 124 -3.81 6.08 -2.80
CA PRO A 124 -3.41 6.85 -1.60
C PRO A 124 -2.86 8.24 -1.91
N TYR A 125 -2.64 8.55 -3.20
CA TYR A 125 -2.21 9.86 -3.64
C TYR A 125 -3.38 10.68 -4.20
N VAL A 126 -3.30 11.99 -4.05
CA VAL A 126 -4.25 12.96 -4.64
C VAL A 126 -3.63 13.62 -5.87
N PHE A 127 -4.45 14.16 -6.77
CA PHE A 127 -3.92 14.94 -7.89
C PHE A 127 -3.51 16.33 -7.40
N PRO A 128 -2.50 16.98 -8.02
CA PRO A 128 -2.05 18.30 -7.57
C PRO A 128 -3.13 19.39 -7.65
N SER A 129 -4.12 19.19 -8.51
CA SER A 129 -5.28 20.08 -8.66
C SER A 129 -6.45 19.75 -7.72
N SER A 130 -6.39 18.64 -6.98
CA SER A 130 -7.46 18.25 -6.07
C SER A 130 -7.64 19.27 -4.95
N GLN A 131 -8.87 19.42 -4.48
CA GLN A 131 -9.24 20.11 -3.25
C GLN A 131 -9.72 19.09 -2.19
N PRO A 132 -9.66 19.43 -0.89
CA PRO A 132 -10.27 18.62 0.15
C PRO A 132 -11.76 18.36 -0.13
N GLY A 133 -12.20 17.11 0.03
CA GLY A 133 -13.58 16.69 -0.23
C GLY A 133 -13.92 16.40 -1.71
N ASP A 134 -13.00 16.60 -2.66
CA ASP A 134 -13.22 16.22 -4.05
C ASP A 134 -13.39 14.70 -4.19
N GLU A 135 -14.36 14.28 -5.01
CA GLU A 135 -14.51 12.89 -5.43
C GLU A 135 -13.26 12.44 -6.21
N ASP A 136 -12.76 11.23 -5.94
CA ASP A 136 -11.67 10.68 -6.75
C ASP A 136 -12.19 10.29 -8.13
N PRO A 137 -11.60 10.77 -9.24
CA PRO A 137 -12.01 10.32 -10.57
C PRO A 137 -11.77 8.81 -10.79
N ARG A 138 -10.95 8.15 -9.96
CA ARG A 138 -10.69 6.70 -10.00
C ARG A 138 -11.70 5.89 -9.20
N TYR A 139 -12.45 6.51 -8.28
CA TYR A 139 -13.38 5.82 -7.37
C TYR A 139 -14.48 5.05 -8.13
N PRO A 140 -15.19 5.64 -9.12
CA PRO A 140 -16.23 4.91 -9.85
C PRO A 140 -15.72 3.67 -10.58
N PHE A 141 -14.49 3.70 -11.09
CA PHE A 141 -13.87 2.54 -11.77
C PHE A 141 -13.57 1.41 -10.79
N LEU A 142 -13.17 1.73 -9.56
CA LEU A 142 -12.97 0.71 -8.52
C LEU A 142 -14.30 0.09 -8.10
N VAL A 143 -15.34 0.91 -7.89
CA VAL A 143 -16.69 0.40 -7.59
C VAL A 143 -17.15 -0.57 -8.68
N GLN A 144 -16.98 -0.21 -9.95
CA GLN A 144 -17.32 -1.09 -11.07
C GLN A 144 -16.49 -2.38 -11.08
N ALA A 145 -15.18 -2.30 -10.80
CA ALA A 145 -14.31 -3.47 -10.76
C ALA A 145 -14.69 -4.44 -9.64
N LEU A 146 -15.00 -3.92 -8.44
CA LEU A 146 -15.42 -4.73 -7.28
C LEU A 146 -16.81 -5.35 -7.46
N ALA A 147 -17.66 -4.77 -8.31
CA ALA A 147 -18.97 -5.32 -8.66
C ALA A 147 -18.93 -6.36 -9.80
N SER A 148 -17.78 -6.59 -10.42
CA SER A 148 -17.66 -7.52 -11.56
C SER A 148 -17.84 -8.98 -11.14
N GLU A 149 -18.35 -9.81 -12.06
CA GLU A 149 -18.53 -11.26 -11.84
C GLU A 149 -17.22 -11.96 -11.44
N GLU A 150 -16.10 -11.54 -12.03
CA GLU A 150 -14.76 -12.07 -11.73
C GLU A 150 -14.40 -11.89 -10.25
N PHE A 151 -14.93 -10.84 -9.61
CA PHE A 151 -14.62 -10.50 -8.23
C PHE A 151 -15.62 -11.12 -7.23
N LYS A 152 -16.79 -11.59 -7.68
CA LYS A 152 -17.81 -12.16 -6.79
C LYS A 152 -17.37 -13.41 -6.05
N ASP A 153 -16.55 -14.26 -6.67
CA ASP A 153 -16.04 -15.46 -6.00
C ASP A 153 -15.06 -15.09 -4.87
N PHE A 154 -14.29 -14.01 -5.04
CA PHE A 154 -13.43 -13.49 -3.97
C PHE A 154 -14.26 -12.88 -2.82
N GLN A 155 -15.36 -12.19 -3.12
CA GLN A 155 -16.23 -11.61 -2.09
C GLN A 155 -16.88 -12.65 -1.16
N LYS A 156 -17.00 -13.91 -1.59
CA LYS A 156 -17.49 -15.02 -0.72
C LYS A 156 -16.54 -15.34 0.43
N ILE A 157 -15.24 -15.07 0.27
CA ILE A 157 -14.21 -15.36 1.28
C ILE A 157 -13.68 -14.10 1.96
N HIS A 158 -13.76 -12.95 1.28
CA HIS A 158 -13.33 -11.66 1.80
C HIS A 158 -14.28 -10.56 1.30
N TYR A 159 -15.27 -10.20 2.12
CA TYR A 159 -16.14 -9.09 1.80
C TYR A 159 -15.33 -7.81 1.66
N ILE A 160 -15.53 -7.11 0.55
CA ILE A 160 -14.85 -5.86 0.25
C ILE A 160 -15.69 -5.07 -0.74
N ASP A 161 -15.98 -3.84 -0.37
CA ASP A 161 -16.49 -2.79 -1.24
C ASP A 161 -15.49 -1.61 -1.22
N ALA A 162 -15.76 -0.57 -2.02
CA ALA A 162 -14.85 0.55 -2.13
C ALA A 162 -14.65 1.27 -0.78
N ASP A 163 -15.67 1.28 0.07
CA ASP A 163 -15.71 2.00 1.34
C ASP A 163 -15.53 1.10 2.57
N THR A 164 -15.08 -0.14 2.38
CA THR A 164 -14.76 -1.06 3.49
C THR A 164 -13.54 -0.53 4.24
N PRO A 165 -13.57 -0.47 5.59
CA PRO A 165 -12.38 -0.26 6.41
C PRO A 165 -11.31 -1.33 6.17
N GLU A 166 -10.09 -0.90 5.85
CA GLU A 166 -9.03 -1.80 5.40
C GLU A 166 -7.74 -1.73 6.25
N GLU A 167 -6.88 -2.72 6.02
CA GLU A 167 -5.69 -2.95 6.83
C GLU A 167 -4.49 -2.05 6.43
N CYS A 168 -3.74 -1.53 7.41
CA CYS A 168 -2.57 -0.68 7.19
C CYS A 168 -1.44 -1.36 6.40
N VAL A 169 -1.40 -2.70 6.39
CA VAL A 169 -0.40 -3.50 5.66
C VAL A 169 -0.37 -3.12 4.17
N MET A 170 -1.51 -2.74 3.60
CA MET A 170 -1.62 -2.32 2.21
C MET A 170 -1.00 -0.93 1.97
N LEU A 171 -1.07 -0.02 2.94
CA LEU A 171 -0.36 1.27 2.92
C LEU A 171 1.15 1.08 3.20
N HIS A 172 1.51 0.15 4.09
CA HIS A 172 2.90 -0.18 4.41
C HIS A 172 3.65 -0.72 3.19
N ALA A 173 2.96 -1.42 2.27
CA ALA A 173 3.57 -1.95 1.06
C ALA A 173 4.24 -0.89 0.16
N PHE A 174 3.80 0.38 0.22
CA PHE A 174 4.45 1.50 -0.50
C PHE A 174 5.75 1.97 0.16
N ALA A 175 5.98 1.59 1.42
CA ALA A 175 7.23 1.85 2.13
C ALA A 175 8.37 0.90 1.69
N PHE A 176 8.02 -0.27 1.14
CA PHE A 176 8.94 -1.40 0.99
C PHE A 176 9.62 -1.76 2.31
N ASP A 177 8.87 -1.73 3.42
CA ASP A 177 9.35 -1.99 4.77
C ASP A 177 8.27 -2.74 5.57
N GLY A 178 8.64 -3.31 6.71
CA GLY A 178 7.74 -4.12 7.54
C GLY A 178 7.33 -5.43 6.89
N ALA A 179 6.08 -5.84 7.08
CA ALA A 179 5.59 -7.16 6.67
C ALA A 179 5.21 -7.25 5.17
N GLN A 180 5.43 -6.20 4.38
CA GLN A 180 4.92 -6.05 3.02
C GLN A 180 3.42 -6.33 2.90
N LEU A 181 2.98 -7.35 2.15
CA LEU A 181 1.57 -7.77 2.05
C LEU A 181 1.26 -8.95 3.00
N GLY A 182 2.10 -9.16 4.01
CA GLY A 182 1.99 -10.18 5.05
C GLY A 182 2.63 -11.52 4.69
N PHE A 183 2.55 -11.96 3.44
CA PHE A 183 3.08 -13.27 3.05
C PHE A 183 4.57 -13.24 2.70
N GLU A 184 5.13 -12.10 2.25
CA GLU A 184 6.56 -12.02 1.91
C GLU A 184 7.47 -12.22 3.12
N GLY A 185 6.99 -11.94 4.33
CA GLY A 185 7.69 -12.24 5.57
C GLY A 185 7.93 -13.74 5.81
N LEU A 186 7.27 -14.63 5.06
CA LEU A 186 7.44 -16.08 5.11
C LEU A 186 8.59 -16.59 4.24
N PHE A 187 9.19 -15.73 3.42
CA PHE A 187 10.11 -16.12 2.36
C PHE A 187 11.44 -15.39 2.43
N GLU A 188 12.53 -16.07 2.09
CA GLU A 188 13.87 -15.49 2.16
C GLU A 188 14.35 -14.91 0.82
N PRO A 189 15.15 -13.83 0.83
CA PRO A 189 15.72 -13.16 2.01
C PRO A 189 14.85 -12.09 2.70
N TYR A 190 13.63 -11.81 2.23
CA TYR A 190 12.80 -10.74 2.79
C TYR A 190 12.40 -11.02 4.25
N GLY A 191 12.08 -12.26 4.58
CA GLY A 191 11.73 -12.74 5.91
C GLY A 191 12.77 -12.39 6.97
N SER A 192 14.03 -12.77 6.74
CA SER A 192 15.12 -12.42 7.65
C SER A 192 15.47 -10.94 7.62
N TRP A 193 15.41 -10.30 6.45
CA TRP A 193 15.63 -8.86 6.35
C TRP A 193 14.63 -8.09 7.22
N PHE A 194 13.32 -8.31 7.05
CA PHE A 194 12.29 -7.56 7.77
C PHE A 194 12.37 -7.79 9.28
N LYS A 195 12.60 -9.04 9.74
CA LYS A 195 12.71 -9.36 11.18
C LYS A 195 13.88 -8.66 11.87
N SER A 196 14.88 -8.20 11.11
CA SER A 196 16.03 -7.47 11.64
C SER A 196 15.83 -5.95 11.72
N ARG A 197 14.72 -5.42 11.20
CA ARG A 197 14.52 -3.98 11.04
C ARG A 197 13.97 -3.31 12.30
N ASN A 198 14.40 -2.06 12.49
CA ASN A 198 13.65 -1.07 13.25
C ASN A 198 12.60 -0.44 12.32
N LEU A 199 11.33 -0.49 12.70
CA LEU A 199 10.20 -0.02 11.88
C LEU A 199 9.84 1.45 12.08
N GLU A 200 10.66 2.25 12.76
CA GLU A 200 10.39 3.67 13.00
C GLU A 200 10.20 4.47 11.69
N SER A 201 10.99 4.15 10.64
CA SER A 201 10.83 4.74 9.29
C SER A 201 9.49 4.40 8.66
N LEU A 202 9.02 3.15 8.82
CA LEU A 202 7.73 2.71 8.33
C LEU A 202 6.60 3.52 8.97
N TYR A 203 6.62 3.70 10.29
CA TYR A 203 5.59 4.47 10.98
C TYR A 203 5.67 5.98 10.70
N ARG A 204 6.87 6.54 10.44
CA ARG A 204 6.99 7.90 9.90
C ARG A 204 6.33 8.02 8.52
N HIS A 205 6.53 7.02 7.66
CA HIS A 205 5.88 6.96 6.35
C HIS A 205 4.36 6.82 6.47
N GLU A 206 3.86 5.92 7.32
CA GLU A 206 2.43 5.77 7.62
C GLU A 206 1.82 7.06 8.14
N LYS A 207 2.48 7.77 9.06
CA LYS A 207 2.00 9.08 9.52
C LYS A 207 1.80 10.06 8.37
N LYS A 208 2.78 10.18 7.45
CA LYS A 208 2.62 11.03 6.27
C LYS A 208 1.45 10.56 5.37
N GLN A 209 1.25 9.25 5.22
CA GLN A 209 0.13 8.72 4.46
C GLN A 209 -1.22 9.12 5.10
N LEU A 210 -1.34 8.97 6.41
CA LEU A 210 -2.52 9.41 7.17
C LEU A 210 -2.75 10.91 7.07
N GLN A 211 -1.69 11.72 7.07
CA GLN A 211 -1.81 13.15 6.80
C GLN A 211 -2.44 13.43 5.43
N MET A 212 -2.07 12.68 4.39
CA MET A 212 -2.68 12.83 3.06
C MET A 212 -4.16 12.43 3.07
N LEU A 213 -4.49 11.30 3.68
CA LEU A 213 -5.87 10.85 3.80
C LEU A 213 -6.71 11.85 4.62
N ASN A 214 -6.18 12.36 5.73
CA ASN A 214 -6.85 13.33 6.58
C ASN A 214 -7.03 14.69 5.90
N TRP A 215 -6.06 15.14 5.10
CA TRP A 215 -6.20 16.36 4.31
C TRP A 215 -7.33 16.22 3.29
N ARG A 216 -7.42 15.05 2.66
CA ARG A 216 -8.42 14.77 1.65
C ARG A 216 -9.82 14.65 2.25
N ASN A 217 -9.98 13.78 3.23
CA ASN A 217 -11.22 13.43 3.90
C ASN A 217 -10.95 13.34 5.42
N PRO A 218 -11.17 14.44 6.17
CA PRO A 218 -10.81 14.51 7.58
C PRO A 218 -11.50 13.45 8.45
N GLY A 219 -10.76 12.90 9.42
CA GLY A 219 -11.29 12.04 10.48
C GLY A 219 -11.07 12.66 11.86
N LYS A 220 -11.96 12.38 12.83
CA LYS A 220 -11.76 12.83 14.22
C LYS A 220 -10.87 11.87 15.01
N GLN A 221 -11.15 10.57 14.94
CA GLN A 221 -10.40 9.52 15.62
C GLN A 221 -9.96 8.45 14.62
N TRP A 222 -8.66 8.42 14.31
CA TRP A 222 -8.12 7.41 13.39
C TRP A 222 -8.11 6.03 14.03
N LEU A 223 -8.61 5.04 13.29
CA LEU A 223 -8.55 3.61 13.58
C LEU A 223 -7.60 2.95 12.58
N LEU A 224 -6.56 2.31 13.08
CA LEU A 224 -5.52 1.65 12.29
C LEU A 224 -5.52 0.17 12.65
N LYS A 225 -5.34 -0.69 11.66
CA LYS A 225 -5.36 -2.13 11.91
C LYS A 225 -4.39 -2.87 11.02
N ALA A 226 -3.50 -3.66 11.64
CA ALA A 226 -2.66 -4.63 10.96
C ALA A 226 -2.12 -5.63 11.98
N PRO A 227 -1.94 -6.92 11.62
CA PRO A 227 -1.20 -7.85 12.46
C PRO A 227 0.25 -7.39 12.69
N SER A 228 0.84 -6.67 11.72
CA SER A 228 2.20 -6.13 11.76
C SER A 228 2.42 -4.99 12.77
N HIS A 229 1.37 -4.58 13.50
CA HIS A 229 1.55 -3.63 14.61
C HIS A 229 2.00 -4.28 15.93
N MET A 230 2.03 -5.63 16.00
CA MET A 230 2.68 -6.39 17.09
C MET A 230 4.18 -6.47 16.87
#